data_AF-A0A523QXN5-F1
#
_entry.id   AF-A0A523QXN5-F1
#
_cell.length_a   1.000
_cell.length_b   1.000
_cell.length_c   1.000
_cell.angle_alpha   90.00
_cell.angle_beta   90.00
_cell.angle_gamma   90.00
#
_symmetry.space_group_name_H-M   'P 1'
#
loop_
_entity.id
_entity.type
_entity.pdbx_description
1 polymer ?
#
loop_
_entity_poly.entity_id
_entity_poly.type
_entity_poly.pdbx_seq_one_letter_code
_entity_poly.pdbx_strand_id
1 'polypeptide(L)'
;MVGLEEVYESAEKILLNGPDPVVRLRILRDALQKPEDSQEVIEARRNVNHSRWVNVLTEEQWEDGSWGRLHSKDYGANQQIPTTEVGVERALILGLDKNHPVLKKAIEYLISVLETGECRDRPEKNDRWPTGLLLITAATLAKILPKHLILDGVWELWVELVRRTFAAGRYNEEAEI
;
A
#
# COMPACT_ATOMS: atom_id res chain seq x y z
N MET A 1 -27.06 -13.20 8.78
CA MET A 1 -26.52 -12.84 7.46
C MET A 1 -27.12 -11.49 7.15
N VAL A 2 -26.34 -10.41 7.20
CA VAL A 2 -26.83 -9.04 6.93
C VAL A 2 -27.15 -8.95 5.44
N GLY A 3 -28.33 -8.43 5.08
CA GLY A 3 -28.74 -8.28 3.68
C GLY A 3 -28.03 -7.09 3.01
N LEU A 4 -27.84 -7.14 1.68
CA LEU A 4 -27.28 -6.01 0.91
C LEU A 4 -28.07 -4.71 1.11
N GLU A 5 -29.39 -4.82 1.24
CA GLU A 5 -30.30 -3.70 1.50
C GLU A 5 -30.02 -3.03 2.85
N GLU A 6 -29.76 -3.82 3.89
CA GLU A 6 -29.41 -3.34 5.24
C GLU A 6 -28.07 -2.60 5.26
N VAL A 7 -27.11 -3.02 4.41
CA VAL A 7 -25.84 -2.32 4.22
C VAL A 7 -26.05 -0.96 3.56
N TYR A 8 -26.90 -0.89 2.52
CA TYR A 8 -27.18 0.36 1.81
C TYR A 8 -27.92 1.36 2.68
N GLU A 9 -28.94 0.92 3.43
CA GLU A 9 -29.63 1.77 4.39
C GLU A 9 -28.68 2.32 5.46
N SER A 10 -27.79 1.48 5.98
CA SER A 10 -26.82 1.89 6.99
C SER A 10 -25.83 2.91 6.43
N ALA A 11 -25.36 2.70 5.20
CA ALA A 11 -24.49 3.63 4.48
C ALA A 11 -25.15 5.00 4.29
N GLU A 12 -26.40 5.05 3.85
CA GLU A 12 -27.15 6.30 3.68
C GLU A 12 -27.36 7.02 5.02
N LYS A 13 -27.73 6.30 6.08
CA LYS A 13 -27.85 6.86 7.43
C LYS A 13 -26.54 7.48 7.91
N ILE A 14 -25.40 6.83 7.67
CA ILE A 14 -24.09 7.39 8.03
C ILE A 14 -23.81 8.66 7.22
N LEU A 15 -24.08 8.67 5.90
CA LEU A 15 -23.85 9.84 5.05
C LEU A 15 -24.68 11.07 5.48
N LEU A 16 -25.91 10.85 5.94
CA LEU A 16 -26.80 11.91 6.45
C LEU A 16 -26.25 12.57 7.73
N ASN A 17 -25.41 11.87 8.50
CA ASN A 17 -24.80 12.40 9.72
C ASN A 17 -23.48 13.17 9.48
N GLY A 18 -23.12 13.46 8.23
CA GLY A 18 -21.95 14.26 7.89
C GLY A 18 -20.62 13.66 8.39
N PRO A 19 -20.26 12.45 7.95
CA PRO A 19 -19.09 11.75 8.46
C PRO A 19 -17.78 12.41 7.98
N ASP A 20 -16.65 12.01 8.59
CA ASP A 20 -15.30 12.42 8.15
C ASP A 20 -15.12 12.23 6.63
N PRO A 21 -14.40 13.12 5.93
CA PRO A 21 -14.23 13.05 4.47
C PRO A 21 -13.79 11.68 3.96
N VAL A 22 -12.90 10.99 4.68
CA VAL A 22 -12.43 9.65 4.31
C VAL A 22 -13.59 8.67 4.35
N VAL A 23 -14.33 8.64 5.46
CA VAL A 23 -15.49 7.76 5.64
C VAL A 23 -16.54 8.04 4.55
N ARG A 24 -16.82 9.31 4.27
CA ARG A 24 -17.74 9.71 3.19
C ARG A 24 -17.32 9.12 1.84
N LEU A 25 -16.06 9.29 1.45
CA LEU A 25 -15.54 8.77 0.19
C LEU A 25 -15.64 7.23 0.13
N ARG A 26 -15.21 6.56 1.21
CA ARG A 26 -15.23 5.08 1.27
C ARG A 26 -16.66 4.54 1.18
N ILE A 27 -17.63 5.16 1.83
CA ILE A 27 -19.04 4.75 1.73
C ILE A 27 -19.55 4.94 0.29
N LEU A 28 -19.36 6.11 -0.30
CA LEU A 28 -19.84 6.39 -1.66
C LEU A 28 -19.22 5.43 -2.69
N ARG A 29 -17.91 5.21 -2.62
CA ARG A 29 -17.17 4.42 -3.60
C ARG A 29 -17.29 2.91 -3.37
N ASP A 30 -17.12 2.43 -2.13
CA ASP A 30 -16.96 0.99 -1.88
C ASP A 30 -18.27 0.33 -1.44
N ALA A 31 -19.06 1.00 -0.60
CA ALA A 31 -20.31 0.44 -0.08
C ALA A 31 -21.45 0.65 -1.08
N LEU A 32 -21.64 1.88 -1.55
CA LEU A 32 -22.72 2.26 -2.46
C LEU A 32 -22.33 2.14 -3.94
N GLN A 33 -21.04 1.92 -4.25
CA GLN A 33 -20.53 1.75 -5.61
C GLN A 33 -20.99 2.84 -6.58
N LYS A 34 -21.04 4.09 -6.09
CA LYS A 34 -21.40 5.24 -6.93
C LYS A 34 -20.37 5.43 -8.05
N PRO A 35 -20.80 5.87 -9.26
CA PRO A 35 -19.88 6.14 -10.36
C PRO A 35 -18.76 7.11 -9.95
N GLU A 36 -17.53 6.84 -10.38
CA GLU A 36 -16.36 7.67 -10.01
C GLU A 36 -16.45 9.11 -10.53
N ASP A 37 -17.16 9.30 -11.63
CA ASP A 37 -17.41 10.58 -12.29
C ASP A 37 -18.66 11.30 -11.75
N SER A 38 -19.37 10.71 -10.78
CA SER A 38 -20.48 11.39 -10.12
C SER A 38 -19.97 12.58 -9.30
N GLN A 39 -20.76 13.66 -9.30
CA GLN A 39 -20.40 14.89 -8.58
C GLN A 39 -20.14 14.64 -7.09
N GLU A 40 -20.91 13.75 -6.46
CA GLU A 40 -20.76 13.38 -5.05
C GLU A 40 -19.40 12.72 -4.76
N VAL A 41 -18.95 11.80 -5.62
CA VAL A 41 -17.67 11.11 -5.47
C VAL A 41 -16.51 12.06 -5.75
N ILE A 42 -16.63 12.91 -6.78
CA ILE A 42 -15.62 13.93 -7.11
C ILE A 42 -15.43 14.89 -5.93
N GLU A 43 -16.53 15.37 -5.35
CA GLU A 43 -16.47 16.28 -4.21
C GLU A 43 -15.93 15.60 -2.94
N ALA A 44 -16.39 14.38 -2.63
CA ALA A 44 -15.86 13.62 -1.51
C ALA A 44 -14.34 13.38 -1.63
N ARG A 45 -13.86 13.06 -2.84
CA ARG A 45 -12.44 12.88 -3.13
C ARG A 45 -11.65 14.18 -2.97
N ARG A 46 -12.21 15.30 -3.44
CA ARG A 46 -11.62 16.63 -3.20
C ARG A 46 -11.48 16.88 -1.70
N ASN A 47 -12.51 16.58 -0.91
CA ASN A 47 -12.47 16.81 0.54
C ASN A 47 -11.44 15.91 1.25
N VAL A 48 -11.29 14.65 0.81
CA VAL A 48 -10.22 13.75 1.30
C VAL A 48 -8.84 14.34 1.02
N ASN A 49 -8.60 14.87 -0.19
CA ASN A 49 -7.31 15.45 -0.55
C ASN A 49 -6.92 16.66 0.31
N HIS A 50 -7.89 17.38 0.89
CA HIS A 50 -7.64 18.51 1.80
C HIS A 50 -7.73 18.10 3.28
N SER A 51 -7.92 16.82 3.58
CA SER A 51 -7.99 16.33 4.95
C SER A 51 -6.63 16.36 5.64
N ARG A 52 -6.63 16.54 6.96
CA ARG A 52 -5.41 16.48 7.78
C ARG A 52 -4.59 15.20 7.53
N TRP A 53 -5.25 14.10 7.18
CA TRP A 53 -4.60 12.81 7.00
C TRP A 53 -3.78 12.72 5.72
N VAL A 54 -4.27 13.33 4.64
CA VAL A 54 -3.52 13.45 3.38
C VAL A 54 -2.39 14.47 3.52
N ASN A 55 -2.59 15.52 4.32
CA ASN A 55 -1.51 16.47 4.63
C ASN A 55 -0.34 15.78 5.34
N VAL A 56 -0.59 14.97 6.37
CA VAL A 56 0.47 14.19 7.05
C VAL A 56 1.22 13.29 6.07
N LEU A 57 0.50 12.59 5.17
CA LEU A 57 1.15 11.77 4.13
C LEU A 57 2.07 12.61 3.24
N THR A 58 1.60 13.77 2.82
CA THR A 58 2.31 14.65 1.86
C THR A 58 3.50 15.33 2.51
N GLU A 59 3.36 15.82 3.75
CA GLU A 59 4.40 16.51 4.49
C GLU A 59 5.53 15.58 4.94
N GLU A 60 5.21 14.33 5.27
CA GLU A 60 6.22 13.36 5.71
C GLU A 60 6.81 12.52 4.56
N GLN A 61 6.29 12.63 3.32
CA GLN A 61 6.85 11.95 2.16
C GLN A 61 8.12 12.67 1.69
N TRP A 62 9.18 11.90 1.47
CA TRP A 62 10.47 12.42 1.03
C TRP A 62 10.49 12.70 -0.47
N GLU A 63 11.51 13.42 -0.92
CA GLU A 63 11.67 13.76 -2.35
C GLU A 63 11.79 12.52 -3.25
N ASP A 64 12.39 11.44 -2.73
CA ASP A 64 12.52 10.15 -3.41
C ASP A 64 11.20 9.35 -3.46
N GLY A 65 10.13 9.84 -2.87
CA GLY A 65 8.81 9.21 -2.83
C GLY A 65 8.57 8.24 -1.68
N SER A 66 9.59 7.98 -0.86
CA SER A 66 9.51 7.13 0.33
C SER A 66 8.96 7.88 1.56
N TRP A 67 8.71 7.14 2.64
CA TRP A 67 8.55 7.69 3.99
C TRP A 67 9.74 7.27 4.88
N GLY A 68 10.94 7.26 4.30
CA GLY A 68 12.16 6.81 4.98
C GLY A 68 12.51 5.36 4.65
N ARG A 69 12.76 4.55 5.68
CA ARG A 69 13.06 3.12 5.50
C ARG A 69 11.86 2.38 4.92
N LEU A 70 12.10 1.34 4.14
CA LEU A 70 11.02 0.60 3.49
C LEU A 70 10.25 -0.25 4.51
N HIS A 71 10.97 -1.05 5.29
CA HIS A 71 10.40 -2.05 6.21
C HIS A 71 10.77 -1.83 7.68
N SER A 72 12.02 -1.48 7.98
CA SER A 72 12.47 -1.39 9.37
C SER A 72 12.18 -0.02 9.94
N LYS A 73 11.51 0.02 11.10
CA LYS A 73 11.27 1.28 11.80
C LYS A 73 12.58 1.94 12.21
N ASP A 74 12.72 3.24 11.92
CA ASP A 74 13.77 4.08 12.49
C ASP A 74 13.28 4.73 13.79
N TYR A 75 13.72 4.22 14.94
CA TYR A 75 13.35 4.78 16.25
C TYR A 75 13.94 6.18 16.52
N GLY A 76 14.91 6.61 15.72
CA GLY A 76 15.45 7.97 15.78
C GLY A 76 14.65 8.97 14.94
N ALA A 77 13.79 8.50 14.02
CA ALA A 77 12.97 9.37 13.19
C ALA A 77 11.73 9.84 13.96
N ASN A 78 11.50 11.16 13.99
CA ASN A 78 10.32 11.76 14.58
C ASN A 78 9.21 11.96 13.52
N GLN A 79 8.77 10.86 12.89
CA GLN A 79 7.71 10.85 11.87
C GLN A 79 6.50 10.05 12.38
N GLN A 80 5.29 10.46 11.99
CA GLN A 80 4.06 9.69 12.29
C GLN A 80 3.96 8.44 11.41
N ILE A 81 4.53 8.48 10.22
CA ILE A 81 4.59 7.37 9.27
C ILE A 81 5.95 6.70 9.43
N PRO A 82 6.02 5.50 10.06
CA PRO A 82 7.28 4.92 10.48
C PRO A 82 8.09 4.28 9.35
N THR A 83 7.45 3.88 8.25
CA THR A 83 8.05 3.19 7.11
C THR A 83 7.27 3.47 5.83
N THR A 84 7.91 3.24 4.69
CA THR A 84 7.25 3.37 3.37
C THR A 84 6.09 2.39 3.20
N GLU A 85 6.20 1.16 3.70
CA GLU A 85 5.08 0.21 3.72
C GLU A 85 3.84 0.77 4.43
N VAL A 86 4.04 1.39 5.60
CA VAL A 86 2.95 1.98 6.37
C VAL A 86 2.40 3.23 5.68
N GLY A 87 3.24 4.01 5.01
CA GLY A 87 2.81 5.17 4.21
C GLY A 87 1.89 4.75 3.06
N VAL A 88 2.27 3.71 2.30
CA VAL A 88 1.44 3.13 1.25
C VAL A 88 0.12 2.60 1.79
N GLU A 89 0.16 1.79 2.85
CA GLU A 89 -1.04 1.23 3.48
C GLU A 89 -2.00 2.34 3.93
N ARG A 90 -1.46 3.37 4.61
CA ARG A 90 -2.25 4.51 5.08
C ARG A 90 -2.89 5.27 3.93
N ALA A 91 -2.16 5.52 2.84
CA ALA A 91 -2.70 6.18 1.65
C ALA A 91 -3.90 5.40 1.05
N LEU A 92 -3.79 4.08 0.94
CA LEU A 92 -4.86 3.22 0.43
C LEU A 92 -6.07 3.19 1.38
N ILE A 93 -5.85 3.14 2.70
CA ILE A 93 -6.92 3.21 3.70
C ILE A 93 -7.70 4.53 3.58
N LEU A 94 -7.01 5.65 3.38
CA LEU A 94 -7.63 6.96 3.17
C LEU A 94 -8.42 7.04 1.84
N GLY A 95 -8.33 6.03 1.00
CA GLY A 95 -9.05 5.95 -0.28
C GLY A 95 -8.32 6.60 -1.44
N LEU A 96 -7.02 6.92 -1.28
CA LEU A 96 -6.18 7.35 -2.39
C LEU A 96 -5.95 6.16 -3.35
N ASP A 97 -5.72 6.48 -4.62
CA ASP A 97 -5.43 5.48 -5.66
C ASP A 97 -4.13 5.81 -6.39
N LYS A 98 -3.72 4.92 -7.28
CA LYS A 98 -2.49 5.03 -8.09
C LYS A 98 -2.33 6.35 -8.85
N ASN A 99 -3.41 7.10 -9.08
CA ASN A 99 -3.34 8.37 -9.80
C ASN A 99 -3.03 9.55 -8.87
N HIS A 100 -3.16 9.38 -7.56
CA HIS A 100 -2.84 10.41 -6.58
C HIS A 100 -1.33 10.69 -6.54
N PRO A 101 -0.88 11.96 -6.50
CA PRO A 101 0.54 12.30 -6.53
C PRO A 101 1.40 11.57 -5.49
N VAL A 102 0.88 11.43 -4.26
CA VAL A 102 1.56 10.68 -3.19
C VAL A 102 1.84 9.24 -3.59
N LEU A 103 0.87 8.53 -4.16
CA LEU A 103 1.05 7.14 -4.55
C LEU A 103 1.87 7.00 -5.84
N LYS A 104 1.82 7.97 -6.76
CA LYS A 104 2.70 7.99 -7.94
C LYS A 104 4.18 8.01 -7.55
N LYS A 105 4.55 8.91 -6.63
CA LYS A 105 5.93 8.98 -6.12
C LYS A 105 6.34 7.69 -5.40
N ALA A 106 5.45 7.12 -4.60
CA ALA A 106 5.71 5.85 -3.92
C ALA A 106 5.88 4.69 -4.92
N ILE A 107 5.10 4.66 -6.00
CA ILE A 107 5.26 3.69 -7.09
C ILE A 107 6.65 3.83 -7.72
N GLU A 108 7.07 5.04 -8.08
CA GLU A 108 8.38 5.32 -8.67
C GLU A 108 9.52 4.85 -7.75
N TYR A 109 9.42 5.15 -6.45
CA TYR A 109 10.34 4.66 -5.43
C TYR A 109 10.42 3.13 -5.40
N LEU A 110 9.28 2.44 -5.28
CA LEU A 110 9.22 0.98 -5.16
C LEU A 110 9.74 0.28 -6.42
N ILE A 111 9.45 0.83 -7.60
CA ILE A 111 10.01 0.32 -8.87
C ILE A 111 11.53 0.45 -8.85
N SER A 112 12.07 1.61 -8.46
CA SER A 112 13.51 1.83 -8.35
C SER A 112 14.18 0.83 -7.39
N VAL A 113 13.56 0.54 -6.23
CA VAL A 113 14.06 -0.47 -5.29
C VAL A 113 14.08 -1.86 -5.92
N LEU A 114 13.05 -2.24 -6.69
CA LEU A 114 13.03 -3.53 -7.39
C LEU A 114 14.08 -3.64 -8.50
N GLU A 115 14.39 -2.54 -9.19
CA GLU A 115 15.39 -2.49 -10.25
C GLU A 115 16.83 -2.51 -9.71
N THR A 116 17.07 -1.83 -8.59
CA THR A 116 18.42 -1.62 -8.05
C THR A 116 18.77 -2.57 -6.91
N GLY A 117 17.78 -3.08 -6.18
CA GLY A 117 17.98 -3.79 -4.92
C GLY A 117 18.44 -2.89 -3.77
N GLU A 118 18.35 -1.57 -3.92
CA GLU A 118 18.84 -0.61 -2.93
C GLU A 118 17.68 0.10 -2.22
N CYS A 119 17.75 0.19 -0.89
CA CYS A 119 16.86 1.00 -0.08
C CYS A 119 17.58 1.52 1.17
N ARG A 120 16.88 2.29 2.01
CA ARG A 120 17.45 2.88 3.23
C ARG A 120 17.48 1.92 4.42
N ASP A 121 16.93 0.72 4.28
CA ASP A 121 17.02 -0.30 5.33
C ASP A 121 18.46 -0.78 5.50
N ARG A 122 18.81 -1.08 6.75
CA ARG A 122 20.09 -1.75 7.02
C ARG A 122 19.94 -3.21 6.62
N PRO A 123 20.83 -3.77 5.79
CA PRO A 123 20.78 -5.18 5.45
C PRO A 123 20.77 -6.06 6.71
N GLU A 124 19.89 -7.05 6.72
CA GLU A 124 19.99 -8.12 7.71
C GLU A 124 21.29 -8.90 7.50
N LYS A 125 21.83 -9.47 8.58
CA LYS A 125 23.11 -10.20 8.56
C LYS A 125 23.02 -11.59 7.90
N ASN A 126 21.90 -11.91 7.27
CA ASN A 126 21.66 -13.20 6.63
C ASN A 126 21.68 -13.03 5.10
N ASP A 127 21.98 -14.12 4.41
CA ASP A 127 22.08 -14.13 2.94
C ASP A 127 20.70 -14.05 2.25
N ARG A 128 19.61 -14.04 3.03
CA ARG A 128 18.23 -13.96 2.55
C ARG A 128 17.76 -12.52 2.36
N TRP A 129 18.48 -11.55 2.92
CA TRP A 129 18.09 -10.14 2.84
C TRP A 129 17.78 -9.66 1.42
N PRO A 130 18.60 -9.93 0.38
CA PRO A 130 18.29 -9.48 -0.98
C PRO A 130 16.93 -10.01 -1.47
N THR A 131 16.66 -11.29 -1.25
CA THR A 131 15.39 -11.95 -1.60
C THR A 131 14.22 -11.39 -0.80
N GLY A 132 14.41 -11.18 0.51
CA GLY A 132 13.40 -10.59 1.40
C GLY A 132 13.04 -9.16 1.00
N LEU A 133 14.03 -8.35 0.64
CA LEU A 133 13.83 -6.99 0.16
C LEU A 133 12.96 -6.97 -1.11
N LEU A 134 13.26 -7.84 -2.08
CA LEU A 134 12.45 -7.96 -3.30
C LEU A 134 11.00 -8.34 -2.98
N LEU A 135 10.78 -9.31 -2.08
CA LEU A 135 9.43 -9.69 -1.67
C LEU A 135 8.67 -8.52 -1.08
N ILE A 136 9.24 -7.87 -0.05
CA ILE A 136 8.58 -6.80 0.69
C ILE A 136 8.22 -5.66 -0.26
N THR A 137 9.16 -5.28 -1.12
CA THR A 137 8.96 -4.21 -2.10
C THR A 137 7.86 -4.58 -3.11
N ALA A 138 7.91 -5.78 -3.68
CA ALA A 138 6.92 -6.26 -4.65
C ALA A 138 5.52 -6.39 -4.03
N ALA A 139 5.41 -6.94 -2.82
CA ALA A 139 4.16 -7.06 -2.09
C ALA A 139 3.54 -5.68 -1.80
N THR A 140 4.38 -4.69 -1.45
CA THR A 140 3.95 -3.31 -1.22
C THR A 140 3.45 -2.66 -2.50
N LEU A 141 4.21 -2.78 -3.60
CA LEU A 141 3.82 -2.25 -4.90
C LEU A 141 2.52 -2.89 -5.41
N ALA A 142 2.35 -4.20 -5.20
CA ALA A 142 1.17 -4.94 -5.64
C ALA A 142 -0.13 -4.48 -4.97
N LYS A 143 -0.08 -3.86 -3.78
CA LYS A 143 -1.26 -3.22 -3.15
C LYS A 143 -1.79 -2.03 -3.97
N ILE A 144 -0.91 -1.39 -4.76
CA ILE A 144 -1.24 -0.21 -5.58
C ILE A 144 -1.40 -0.59 -7.06
N LEU A 145 -0.47 -1.40 -7.58
CA LEU A 145 -0.34 -1.80 -8.97
C LEU A 145 -0.16 -3.32 -9.11
N PRO A 146 -1.20 -4.12 -8.84
CA PRO A 146 -1.11 -5.59 -8.78
C PRO A 146 -0.77 -6.27 -10.12
N LYS A 147 -0.83 -5.55 -11.24
CA LYS A 147 -0.61 -6.07 -12.60
C LYS A 147 0.62 -5.47 -13.28
N HIS A 148 1.53 -4.85 -12.52
CA HIS A 148 2.74 -4.28 -13.09
C HIS A 148 3.74 -5.39 -13.44
N LEU A 149 4.30 -5.38 -14.66
CA LEU A 149 5.15 -6.45 -15.19
C LEU A 149 6.44 -6.66 -14.37
N ILE A 150 6.94 -5.63 -13.69
CA ILE A 150 8.11 -5.77 -12.80
C ILE A 150 7.90 -6.80 -11.68
N LEU A 151 6.64 -7.09 -11.33
CA LEU A 151 6.30 -8.03 -10.27
C LEU A 151 6.45 -9.48 -10.73
N ASP A 152 6.36 -9.76 -12.04
CA ASP A 152 6.32 -11.12 -12.58
C ASP A 152 7.59 -11.90 -12.20
N GLY A 153 8.77 -11.29 -12.34
CA GLY A 153 10.03 -11.93 -11.97
C GLY A 153 10.14 -12.22 -10.46
N VAL A 154 9.57 -11.36 -9.61
CA VAL A 154 9.55 -11.59 -8.15
C VAL A 154 8.59 -12.73 -7.80
N TRP A 155 7.44 -12.82 -8.48
CA TRP A 155 6.49 -13.91 -8.27
C TRP A 155 7.04 -15.25 -8.75
N GLU A 156 7.71 -15.29 -9.90
CA GLU A 156 8.37 -16.49 -10.40
C GLU A 156 9.46 -16.97 -9.44
N LEU A 157 10.29 -16.05 -8.93
CA LEU A 157 11.27 -16.35 -7.88
C LEU A 157 10.57 -16.99 -6.67
N TRP A 158 9.48 -16.42 -6.19
CA TRP A 158 8.75 -16.97 -5.04
C TRP A 158 8.16 -18.35 -5.28
N VAL A 159 7.58 -18.57 -6.45
CA VAL A 159 7.08 -19.88 -6.84
C VAL A 159 8.22 -20.91 -6.82
N GLU A 160 9.40 -20.54 -7.31
CA GLU A 160 10.57 -21.42 -7.28
C GLU A 160 11.06 -21.68 -5.85
N LEU A 161 11.18 -20.63 -5.03
CA LEU A 161 11.55 -20.74 -3.60
C LEU A 161 10.65 -21.73 -2.87
N VAL A 162 9.33 -21.60 -3.01
CA VAL A 162 8.36 -22.47 -2.35
C VAL A 162 8.47 -23.90 -2.88
N ARG A 163 8.63 -24.09 -4.19
CA ARG A 163 8.79 -25.42 -4.79
C ARG A 163 10.02 -26.15 -4.24
N ARG A 164 11.17 -25.48 -4.20
CA ARG A 164 12.42 -26.10 -3.75
C ARG A 164 12.46 -26.33 -2.24
N THR A 165 11.98 -25.38 -1.45
CA THR A 165 11.96 -25.49 0.03
C THR A 165 10.99 -26.53 0.54
N PHE A 166 9.93 -26.84 -0.21
CA PHE A 166 8.93 -27.86 0.14
C PHE A 166 8.95 -29.11 -0.75
N ALA A 167 10.00 -29.31 -1.56
CA ALA A 167 10.08 -30.44 -2.49
C ALA A 167 9.92 -31.82 -1.82
N ALA A 168 10.32 -31.94 -0.55
CA ALA A 168 10.20 -33.16 0.26
C ALA A 168 8.89 -33.23 1.09
N GLY A 169 7.93 -32.34 0.85
CA GLY A 169 6.69 -32.23 1.63
C GLY A 169 6.87 -31.58 3.02
N ARG A 170 8.08 -31.11 3.33
CA ARG A 170 8.43 -30.38 4.55
C ARG A 170 9.40 -29.26 4.20
N TYR A 171 9.40 -28.20 5.00
CA TYR A 171 10.28 -27.06 4.83
C TYR A 171 11.77 -27.45 4.99
N ASN A 172 12.60 -26.99 4.06
CA ASN A 172 14.06 -27.11 4.06
C ASN A 172 14.70 -25.72 3.94
N GLU A 173 15.31 -25.26 5.03
CA GLU A 173 15.95 -23.93 5.11
C GLU A 173 17.17 -23.79 4.17
N GLU A 174 17.92 -24.86 3.93
CA GLU A 174 19.10 -24.82 3.04
C GLU A 174 18.71 -24.59 1.58
N ALA A 175 17.46 -24.89 1.22
CA ALA A 175 16.93 -24.68 -0.11
C ALA A 175 16.34 -23.27 -0.29
N GLU A 176 16.42 -22.36 0.68
CA GLU A 176 15.91 -20.98 0.53
C GLU A 176 16.82 -20.05 -0.28
N ILE A 177 18.09 -20.44 -0.50
CA ILE A 177 19.11 -19.63 -1.18
C ILE A 177 19.41 -20.22 -2.55
#